data_AF-A0A5P9EU52-F1
#
_entry.id   AF-A0A5P9EU52-F1
#
_cell.length_a   1.000
_cell.length_b   1.000
_cell.length_c   1.000
_cell.angle_alpha   90.00
_cell.angle_beta   90.00
_cell.angle_gamma   90.00
#
_symmetry.space_group_name_H-M   'P 1'
#
loop_
_entity.id
_entity.type
_entity.pdbx_description
1 polymer ?
#
loop_
_entity_poly.entity_id
_entity_poly.type
_entity_poly.pdbx_seq_one_letter_code
_entity_poly.pdbx_strand_id
1 'polypeptide(L)' 'MELEKDVIDAIENGEMIQAMKLLRESKKVDLKEAKIIVNTYVREKNIQSPPSEIPGRAGLIGLLLILAITGYLAFGLGAG' A
#
# COMPACT_ATOMS: atom_id res chain seq x y z
N MET A 1 -19.13 1.16 -0.09
CA MET A 1 -19.51 2.37 -0.84
C MET A 1 -18.94 2.20 -2.22
N GLU A 2 -19.78 2.01 -3.24
CA GLU A 2 -19.27 1.77 -4.60
C GLU A 2 -18.87 3.12 -5.22
N LEU A 3 -17.65 3.16 -5.78
CA LEU A 3 -17.18 4.25 -6.62
C LEU A 3 -17.37 3.81 -8.07
N GLU A 4 -17.77 4.75 -8.93
CA GLU A 4 -17.81 4.48 -10.36
C GLU A 4 -16.42 4.14 -10.88
N LYS A 5 -16.37 3.24 -11.86
CA LYS A 5 -15.13 2.76 -12.44
C LYS A 5 -14.28 3.90 -13.00
N ASP A 6 -14.90 4.90 -13.62
CA ASP A 6 -14.20 6.07 -14.17
C ASP A 6 -13.52 6.91 -13.09
N VAL A 7 -14.11 6.97 -11.88
CA VAL A 7 -13.49 7.65 -10.73
C VAL A 7 -12.27 6.87 -10.26
N ILE A 8 -12.36 5.54 -10.21
CA ILE A 8 -11.25 4.67 -9.80
C ILE A 8 -10.11 4.76 -10.82
N ASP A 9 -10.41 4.67 -12.10
CA ASP A 9 -9.42 4.78 -13.19
C ASP A 9 -8.67 6.13 -13.10
N ALA A 10 -9.39 7.24 -12.89
CA ALA A 10 -8.78 8.56 -12.70
C ALA A 10 -7.91 8.64 -11.43
N ILE A 11 -8.29 7.97 -10.33
CA ILE A 11 -7.49 7.89 -9.11
C ILE A 11 -6.19 7.11 -9.37
N GLU A 12 -6.28 5.97 -10.06
CA GLU A 12 -5.13 5.10 -10.36
C GLU A 12 -4.12 5.78 -11.30
N ASN A 13 -4.60 6.60 -12.23
CA ASN A 13 -3.76 7.39 -13.13
C ASN A 13 -3.15 8.65 -12.46
N GLY A 14 -3.47 8.93 -11.20
CA GLY A 14 -3.01 10.13 -10.49
C GLY A 14 -3.77 11.43 -10.84
N GLU A 15 -4.87 11.32 -11.60
CA GLU A 15 -5.69 12.43 -12.07
C GLU A 15 -6.70 12.88 -11.00
N MET A 16 -6.21 13.26 -9.83
CA MET A 16 -7.03 13.56 -8.64
C MET A 16 -8.10 14.64 -8.86
N ILE A 17 -7.80 15.66 -9.67
CA ILE A 17 -8.78 16.71 -10.00
C ILE A 17 -9.93 16.14 -10.82
N GLN A 18 -9.64 15.23 -11.75
CA GLN A 18 -10.63 14.60 -12.61
C GLN A 18 -11.48 13.60 -11.82
N ALA A 19 -10.85 12.80 -10.96
CA ALA A 19 -11.56 11.93 -10.01
C ALA A 19 -12.56 12.71 -9.13
N MET A 20 -12.15 13.87 -8.59
CA MET A 20 -13.05 14.72 -7.80
C MET A 20 -14.18 15.32 -8.63
N LYS A 21 -13.94 15.68 -9.90
CA LYS A 21 -14.99 16.18 -10.80
C LYS A 21 -16.03 15.10 -11.09
N LEU A 22 -15.58 13.92 -11.52
CA LEU A 22 -16.44 12.77 -11.80
C LEU A 22 -17.27 12.40 -10.56
N LEU A 23 -16.63 12.35 -9.39
CA LEU A 23 -17.33 12.04 -8.15
C LEU A 23 -18.38 13.11 -7.76
N ARG A 24 -18.10 14.40 -8.01
CA ARG A 24 -19.08 15.48 -7.79
C ARG A 24 -20.26 15.36 -8.75
N GLU A 25 -20.02 15.04 -10.01
CA GLU A 25 -21.09 14.91 -11.00
C GLU A 25 -21.99 13.72 -10.69
N SER A 26 -21.41 12.56 -10.34
CA SER A 26 -22.17 11.34 -10.05
C SER A 26 -22.87 11.36 -8.69
N LYS A 27 -22.24 11.91 -7.63
CA LYS A 27 -22.82 11.92 -6.27
C LYS A 27 -23.43 13.26 -5.84
N LYS A 28 -23.31 14.31 -6.67
CA LYS A 28 -23.73 15.69 -6.33
C LYS A 28 -23.22 16.18 -4.97
N VAL A 29 -22.01 15.76 -4.62
CA VAL A 29 -21.35 16.14 -3.37
C VAL A 29 -20.58 17.45 -3.52
N ASP A 30 -20.26 18.08 -2.39
CA ASP A 30 -19.39 19.25 -2.37
C ASP A 30 -17.94 18.87 -2.65
N LEU A 31 -17.14 19.85 -3.09
CA LEU A 31 -15.72 19.64 -3.39
C LEU A 31 -14.94 19.13 -2.16
N LYS A 32 -15.32 19.57 -0.97
CA LYS A 32 -14.72 19.12 0.29
C LYS A 32 -15.01 17.64 0.54
N GLU A 33 -16.26 17.21 0.38
CA GLU A 33 -16.64 15.80 0.53
C GLU A 33 -15.98 14.93 -0.54
N ALA A 34 -15.97 15.40 -1.79
CA ALA A 34 -15.32 14.68 -2.88
C ALA A 34 -13.84 14.42 -2.59
N LYS A 35 -13.14 15.43 -2.08
CA LYS A 35 -11.74 15.30 -1.67
C LYS A 35 -11.55 14.29 -0.54
N ILE A 36 -12.44 14.30 0.46
CA ILE A 36 -12.38 13.35 1.59
C ILE A 36 -12.57 11.92 1.08
N ILE A 37 -13.56 11.69 0.21
CA ILE A 37 -13.87 10.36 -0.34
C ILE A 37 -12.70 9.83 -1.17
N VAL A 38 -12.19 10.64 -2.11
CA VAL A 38 -11.05 10.26 -2.96
C VAL A 38 -9.80 9.98 -2.13
N ASN A 39 -9.48 10.84 -1.16
CA ASN A 39 -8.31 10.66 -0.31
C ASN A 39 -8.43 9.41 0.60
N THR A 40 -9.62 9.17 1.15
CA THR A 40 -9.90 7.96 1.93
C THR A 40 -9.70 6.71 1.09
N TYR A 41 -10.21 6.70 -0.14
CA TYR A 41 -10.05 5.58 -1.06
C TYR A 41 -8.58 5.33 -1.42
N VAL A 42 -7.81 6.38 -1.74
CA VAL A 42 -6.37 6.26 -2.02
C VAL A 42 -5.63 5.69 -0.81
N ARG A 43 -5.95 6.16 0.39
CA ARG A 43 -5.33 5.68 1.63
C ARG A 43 -5.66 4.22 1.88
N GLU A 44 -6.92 3.83 1.71
CA GLU A 44 -7.37 2.45 1.88
C GLU A 44 -6.70 1.51 0.86
N LYS A 45 -6.60 1.91 -0.40
CA LYS A 45 -5.86 1.16 -1.43
C LYS A 45 -4.37 1.04 -1.12
N ASN A 46 -3.74 2.11 -0.62
CA ASN A 46 -2.34 2.07 -0.22
C ASN A 46 -2.07 1.14 0.97
N ILE A 47 -3.05 0.99 1.87
CA ILE A 47 -2.97 0.07 3.02
C ILE A 47 -3.23 -1.38 2.57
N GLN A 48 -4.04 -1.59 1.52
CA GLN A 48 -4.34 -2.92 0.98
C GLN A 48 -3.30 -3.43 -0.03
N SER A 49 -2.50 -2.56 -0.64
CA SER A 49 -1.25 -3.00 -1.25
C SER A 49 -0.44 -3.67 -0.13
N PRO A 50 -0.09 -4.97 -0.25
CA PRO A 50 0.81 -5.59 0.72
C PRO A 50 2.02 -4.67 0.83
N PRO A 51 2.54 -4.41 2.04
CA PRO A 51 3.67 -3.51 2.21
C PRO A 51 4.71 -3.97 1.21
N SER A 52 4.92 -3.16 0.16
CA SER A 52 5.98 -3.38 -0.79
C SER A 52 7.21 -3.31 0.08
N GLU A 53 7.76 -4.48 0.41
CA GLU A 53 9.01 -4.63 1.12
C GLU A 53 9.98 -3.75 0.37
N ILE A 54 10.23 -2.55 0.91
CA ILE A 54 11.30 -1.70 0.41
C ILE A 54 12.53 -2.58 0.59
N PRO A 55 13.19 -3.10 -0.47
CA PRO A 55 14.40 -3.87 -0.31
C PRO A 55 15.52 -2.87 -0.07
N GLY A 56 15.47 -2.23 1.09
CA GLY A 56 16.36 -1.19 1.54
C GLY A 56 16.64 -1.46 3.00
N ARG A 57 17.77 -2.12 3.27
CA ARG A 57 18.33 -2.46 4.59
C ARG A 57 17.62 -3.54 5.41
N ALA A 58 16.29 -3.67 5.39
CA ALA A 58 15.59 -4.70 6.17
C ALA A 58 15.91 -6.13 5.70
N GLY A 59 16.02 -6.36 4.39
CA GLY A 59 16.37 -7.67 3.83
C GLY A 59 17.78 -8.16 4.19
N LEU A 60 18.73 -7.23 4.34
CA LEU A 60 20.09 -7.55 4.80
C LEU A 60 20.10 -8.01 6.27
N ILE A 61 19.32 -7.34 7.12
CA ILE A 61 19.19 -7.74 8.54
C ILE A 61 18.53 -9.11 8.65
N GLY A 62 17.47 -9.35 7.86
CA GLY A 62 16.82 -10.66 7.77
C GLY A 62 17.80 -11.78 7.33
N LEU A 63 18.59 -11.53 6.29
CA LEU A 63 19.60 -12.48 5.80
C LEU A 63 20.65 -12.81 6.88
N LEU A 64 21.14 -11.79 7.59
CA LEU A 64 22.14 -11.96 8.65
C LEU A 64 21.58 -12.80 9.81
N LEU A 65 20.33 -12.57 10.20
CA LEU A 65 19.68 -13.37 11.26
C LEU A 65 19.51 -14.83 10.83
N ILE A 66 19.12 -15.09 9.58
CA ILE A 66 18.97 -16.45 9.05
C ILE A 66 20.33 -17.17 9.04
N LEU A 67 21.39 -16.51 8.58
CA LEU A 67 22.75 -17.08 8.58
C LEU A 67 23.27 -17.33 10.01
N ALA A 68 23.02 -16.41 10.94
CA ALA A 68 23.42 -16.57 12.34
C ALA A 68 22.72 -17.76 13.01
N ILE A 69 21.40 -17.90 12.82
CA ILE A 69 20.62 -19.03 13.36
C ILE A 69 21.08 -20.35 12.73
N THR A 70 21.26 -20.38 11.41
CA THR A 70 21.71 -21.59 10.70
C THR A 70 23.10 -22.02 11.17
N GLY A 71 24.03 -21.07 11.31
CA GLY A 71 25.36 -21.33 11.83
C GLY A 71 25.34 -21.81 13.28
N TYR A 72 24.52 -21.18 14.14
CA TYR A 72 24.37 -21.58 15.54
C TYR A 72 23.79 -22.99 15.69
N LEU A 73 22.78 -23.34 14.88
CA LEU A 73 22.20 -24.69 14.91
C LEU A 73 23.20 -25.73 14.38
N ALA A 74 23.87 -25.46 13.26
CA ALA A 74 24.87 -26.38 12.69
C ALA A 74 26.06 -26.60 13.63
N PHE A 75 26.53 -25.54 14.31
CA PHE A 75 27.65 -25.61 15.22
C PHE A 75 27.26 -26.15 16.60
N GLY A 76 26.05 -25.83 17.07
CA GLY A 76 25.52 -26.28 18.36
C GLY A 76 25.12 -27.76 18.39
N LEU A 77 24.66 -28.32 17.26
CA LEU A 77 24.39 -29.76 17.12
C LEU A 77 25.64 -30.60 16.84
N GLY A 78 26.74 -29.99 16.36
CA GLY A 78 28.00 -30.68 16.08
C GLY A 78 28.98 -30.74 17.26
N ALA A 79 28.65 -30.10 18.38
CA ALA A 79 29.52 -30.00 19.57
C ALA A 79 28.97 -30.76 20.81
N GLY A 80 28.02 -31.67 20.61
CA GLY A 80 27.42 -32.53 21.64
C GLY A 80 27.84 -33.99 21.53
#